data_AF-A0A259K0D1-F1
#
_entry.id   AF-A0A259K0D1-F1
#
_cell.length_a   1.000
_cell.length_b   1.000
_cell.length_c   1.000
_cell.angle_alpha   90.00
_cell.angle_beta   90.00
_cell.angle_gamma   90.00
#
_symmetry.space_group_name_H-M   'P 1'
#
loop_
_entity.id
_entity.type
_entity.pdbx_description
1 polymer ?
#
loop_
_entity_poly.entity_id
_entity_poly.type
_entity_poly.pdbx_seq_one_letter_code
_entity_poly.pdbx_strand_id
1 'polypeptide(L)'
;ALTVARAADRDGNLYMGPNTEDSPVVIEATAFKQGIVIAQVNELVDTVPRVDVPGDRVDFVVVAPSHFYVEPLFTRDPAQITETQILSAMMAIKGIYAPYGVKRLNHGIGFNTAAIELILPTYAERLGLKGKIATHFALNPHPTLIPAIETGWVEQVHSFGSEVGMDDYMRARPDIFFTGRDGSMASNRMYCQSAGLYATDLFIGSTLQIDLQGNSSTFTRDRIAGFGGAPNMGSDPRGRRHASDAWLKAGREAAGDAQALPRGRKLVVQIVETFGDKMAPTFVESLDSIELAKSLDLALPPVMIYGDDVSHILTEEGIANLLLCRTPYEREQAIRGVAGYTDVGRARDRKTVEELRARKVIQRPEDLGIDPLNANTSLLAARSIKELMHWSGDLYDPPHKFRNW
;
A
#
# COMPACT_ATOMS: atom_id res chain seq x y z
N ALA A 1 -17.25 -21.81 8.11
CA ALA A 1 -16.26 -21.24 7.18
C ALA A 1 -16.10 -22.16 5.99
N LEU A 2 -16.08 -21.59 4.78
CA LEU A 2 -15.59 -22.27 3.59
C LEU A 2 -14.21 -21.69 3.29
N THR A 3 -13.20 -22.53 3.19
CA THR A 3 -11.80 -22.13 3.00
C THR A 3 -11.13 -23.01 1.94
N VAL A 4 -9.92 -22.62 1.54
CA VAL A 4 -9.08 -23.35 0.59
C VAL A 4 -7.71 -23.59 1.21
N ALA A 5 -7.06 -24.71 0.86
CA ALA A 5 -5.67 -24.98 1.20
C ALA A 5 -4.97 -25.72 0.05
N ARG A 6 -3.62 -25.74 0.03
CA ARG A 6 -2.87 -26.48 -0.99
C ARG A 6 -3.00 -27.98 -0.76
N ALA A 7 -2.77 -28.42 0.46
CA ALA A 7 -2.87 -29.83 0.81
C ALA A 7 -3.51 -30.02 2.19
N ALA A 8 -4.04 -31.20 2.41
CA ALA A 8 -4.39 -31.68 3.74
C ALA A 8 -3.97 -33.12 3.96
N ASP A 9 -3.78 -33.50 5.22
CA ASP A 9 -3.63 -34.90 5.61
C ASP A 9 -4.96 -35.51 6.09
N ARG A 10 -4.91 -36.80 6.47
CA ARG A 10 -6.08 -37.55 6.94
C ARG A 10 -6.60 -37.10 8.31
N ASP A 11 -5.78 -36.39 9.08
CA ASP A 11 -6.16 -35.84 10.38
C ASP A 11 -6.81 -34.45 10.23
N GLY A 12 -6.94 -33.96 8.99
CA GLY A 12 -7.55 -32.67 8.67
C GLY A 12 -6.59 -31.49 8.80
N ASN A 13 -5.29 -31.72 9.05
CA ASN A 13 -4.32 -30.63 9.10
C ASN A 13 -4.19 -30.00 7.72
N LEU A 14 -4.21 -28.67 7.64
CA LEU A 14 -4.11 -27.93 6.39
C LEU A 14 -2.73 -27.33 6.22
N TYR A 15 -2.17 -27.51 5.02
CA TYR A 15 -1.05 -26.73 4.51
C TYR A 15 -1.57 -25.72 3.50
N MET A 16 -1.45 -24.45 3.87
CA MET A 16 -1.83 -23.29 3.06
C MET A 16 -0.64 -22.80 2.22
N GLY A 17 0.58 -22.92 2.78
CA GLY A 17 1.81 -22.43 2.15
C GLY A 17 1.84 -20.89 2.04
N PRO A 18 2.35 -20.34 0.92
CA PRO A 18 2.45 -18.88 0.71
C PRO A 18 1.11 -18.13 0.77
N ASN A 19 -0.01 -18.81 0.57
CA ASN A 19 -1.37 -18.24 0.54
C ASN A 19 -2.17 -18.51 1.84
N THR A 20 -1.49 -18.48 2.99
CA THR A 20 -2.13 -18.61 4.31
C THR A 20 -3.13 -17.47 4.58
N GLU A 21 -2.77 -16.23 4.27
CA GLU A 21 -3.72 -15.11 4.14
C GLU A 21 -4.64 -14.89 5.35
N ASP A 22 -5.97 -14.89 5.16
CA ASP A 22 -6.97 -14.69 6.21
C ASP A 22 -7.39 -16.00 6.90
N SER A 23 -7.09 -17.14 6.28
CA SER A 23 -7.70 -18.43 6.60
C SER A 23 -7.58 -18.80 8.08
N PRO A 24 -6.41 -18.66 8.76
CA PRO A 24 -6.30 -19.02 10.17
C PRO A 24 -7.30 -18.28 11.07
N VAL A 25 -7.55 -17.00 10.82
CA VAL A 25 -8.43 -16.18 11.66
C VAL A 25 -9.90 -16.53 11.44
N VAL A 26 -10.31 -16.69 10.17
CA VAL A 26 -11.70 -17.05 9.82
C VAL A 26 -12.03 -18.46 10.32
N ILE A 27 -11.09 -19.39 10.21
CA ILE A 27 -11.24 -20.76 10.68
C ILE A 27 -11.32 -20.79 12.20
N GLU A 28 -10.39 -20.13 12.91
CA GLU A 28 -10.38 -20.09 14.38
C GLU A 28 -11.68 -19.53 14.94
N ALA A 29 -12.14 -18.39 14.42
CA ALA A 29 -13.39 -17.77 14.87
C ALA A 29 -14.62 -18.66 14.63
N THR A 30 -14.60 -19.51 13.60
CA THR A 30 -15.67 -20.46 13.30
C THR A 30 -15.61 -21.68 14.23
N ALA A 31 -14.45 -22.34 14.28
CA ALA A 31 -14.26 -23.61 14.99
C ALA A 31 -14.55 -23.45 16.49
N PHE A 32 -14.04 -22.40 17.13
CA PHE A 32 -14.25 -22.15 18.55
C PHE A 32 -15.62 -21.54 18.91
N LYS A 33 -16.54 -21.45 17.94
CA LYS A 33 -17.95 -21.06 18.13
C LYS A 33 -18.91 -22.16 17.69
N GLN A 34 -18.45 -23.42 17.63
CA GLN A 34 -19.25 -24.57 17.18
C GLN A 34 -19.81 -24.39 15.75
N GLY A 35 -19.16 -23.57 14.93
CA GLY A 35 -19.46 -23.49 13.51
C GLY A 35 -18.80 -24.64 12.75
N ILE A 36 -19.22 -24.84 11.50
CA ILE A 36 -18.67 -25.89 10.62
C ILE A 36 -17.61 -25.28 9.70
N VAL A 37 -16.44 -25.90 9.60
CA VAL A 37 -15.30 -25.54 8.74
C VAL A 37 -15.13 -26.61 7.67
N ILE A 38 -15.27 -26.20 6.41
CA ILE A 38 -15.05 -27.05 5.23
C ILE A 38 -13.88 -26.47 4.44
N ALA A 39 -12.83 -27.28 4.25
CA ALA A 39 -11.65 -26.91 3.49
C ALA A 39 -11.62 -27.63 2.14
N GLN A 40 -11.65 -26.85 1.07
CA GLN A 40 -11.31 -27.34 -0.27
C GLN A 40 -9.79 -27.44 -0.40
N VAL A 41 -9.26 -28.56 -0.87
CA VAL A 41 -7.81 -28.76 -1.04
C VAL A 41 -7.44 -29.19 -2.45
N ASN A 42 -6.23 -28.86 -2.91
CA ASN A 42 -5.76 -29.34 -4.21
C ASN A 42 -5.45 -30.84 -4.16
N GLU A 43 -4.91 -31.32 -3.04
CA GLU A 43 -4.53 -32.72 -2.86
C GLU A 43 -4.65 -33.18 -1.41
N LEU A 44 -4.78 -34.50 -1.24
CA LEU A 44 -4.60 -35.18 0.04
C LEU A 44 -3.22 -35.85 0.05
N VAL A 45 -2.49 -35.67 1.13
CA VAL A 45 -1.15 -36.23 1.33
C VAL A 45 -1.09 -37.05 2.62
N ASP A 46 -0.08 -37.90 2.75
CA ASP A 46 0.12 -38.68 3.99
C ASP A 46 0.57 -37.77 5.15
N THR A 47 1.37 -36.74 4.87
CA THR A 47 1.84 -35.75 5.84
C THR A 47 2.04 -34.42 5.14
N VAL A 48 1.48 -33.36 5.71
CA VAL A 48 1.64 -32.01 5.16
C VAL A 48 3.05 -31.45 5.39
N PRO A 49 3.59 -30.61 4.48
CA PRO A 49 4.91 -30.00 4.64
C PRO A 49 5.06 -29.15 5.92
N ARG A 50 3.98 -28.48 6.30
CA ARG A 50 3.82 -27.69 7.51
C ARG A 50 2.33 -27.65 7.86
N VAL A 51 2.01 -27.64 9.15
CA VAL A 51 0.64 -27.42 9.63
C VAL A 51 0.42 -25.91 9.78
N ASP A 52 -0.31 -25.31 8.85
CA ASP A 52 -0.75 -23.91 8.95
C ASP A 52 -2.06 -23.79 9.75
N VAL A 53 -2.94 -24.79 9.63
CA VAL A 53 -4.16 -24.92 10.43
C VAL A 53 -4.24 -26.34 10.99
N PRO A 54 -4.29 -26.52 12.32
CA PRO A 54 -4.47 -27.83 12.94
C PRO A 54 -5.82 -28.47 12.59
N GLY A 55 -5.84 -29.78 12.41
CA GLY A 55 -7.02 -30.53 12.00
C GLY A 55 -8.18 -30.54 13.01
N ASP A 56 -7.91 -30.27 14.29
CA ASP A 56 -8.95 -30.10 15.31
C ASP A 56 -9.82 -28.86 15.11
N ARG A 57 -9.50 -28.01 14.12
CA ARG A 57 -10.29 -26.84 13.70
C ARG A 57 -11.02 -27.04 12.38
N VAL A 58 -10.98 -28.25 11.80
CA VAL A 58 -11.51 -28.55 10.47
C VAL A 58 -12.48 -29.72 10.56
N ASP A 59 -13.74 -29.51 10.13
CA ASP A 59 -14.75 -30.57 10.17
C ASP A 59 -14.70 -31.45 8.92
N PHE A 60 -14.47 -30.86 7.75
CA PHE A 60 -14.45 -31.58 6.47
C PHE A 60 -13.36 -31.07 5.54
N VAL A 61 -12.72 -32.01 4.85
CA VAL A 61 -11.79 -31.74 3.75
C VAL A 61 -12.37 -32.31 2.45
N VAL A 62 -12.31 -31.52 1.38
CA VAL A 62 -12.80 -31.92 0.05
C VAL A 62 -11.70 -31.66 -0.98
N VAL A 63 -11.26 -32.70 -1.68
CA VAL A 63 -10.32 -32.53 -2.81
C VAL A 63 -11.08 -31.92 -3.99
N ALA A 64 -10.58 -30.79 -4.47
CA ALA A 64 -11.16 -30.11 -5.63
C ALA A 64 -10.81 -30.81 -6.95
N PRO A 65 -11.66 -30.69 -7.98
CA PRO A 65 -11.36 -31.22 -9.31
C PRO A 65 -10.22 -30.46 -10.02
N SER A 66 -9.89 -29.26 -9.55
CA SER A 66 -8.79 -28.42 -10.04
C SER A 66 -8.23 -27.58 -8.90
N HIS A 67 -7.01 -27.06 -9.08
CA HIS A 67 -6.41 -26.19 -8.08
C HIS A 67 -7.26 -24.94 -7.82
N PHE A 68 -7.25 -24.46 -6.58
CA PHE A 68 -7.92 -23.19 -6.25
C PHE A 68 -7.29 -22.03 -7.03
N TYR A 69 -8.14 -21.08 -7.39
CA TYR A 69 -7.72 -19.91 -8.16
C TYR A 69 -6.96 -18.91 -7.28
N VAL A 70 -5.89 -18.33 -7.83
CA VAL A 70 -5.15 -17.24 -7.21
C VAL A 70 -5.10 -16.08 -8.20
N GLU A 71 -5.65 -14.93 -7.80
CA GLU A 71 -5.58 -13.71 -8.59
C GLU A 71 -4.21 -13.04 -8.39
N PRO A 72 -3.46 -12.68 -9.43
CA PRO A 72 -2.27 -11.83 -9.32
C PRO A 72 -2.70 -10.37 -9.11
N LEU A 73 -3.23 -10.10 -7.92
CA LEU A 73 -3.90 -8.85 -7.61
C LEU A 73 -2.91 -7.68 -7.61
N PHE A 74 -1.73 -7.84 -7.00
CA PHE A 74 -0.77 -6.76 -6.79
C PHE A 74 0.29 -6.65 -7.90
N THR A 75 0.43 -7.66 -8.75
CA THR A 75 1.33 -7.59 -9.92
C THR A 75 0.97 -6.41 -10.84
N ARG A 76 1.95 -5.53 -11.11
CA ARG A 76 1.83 -4.39 -12.04
C ARG A 76 2.92 -4.47 -13.09
N ASP A 77 2.55 -4.33 -14.35
CA ASP A 77 3.50 -4.34 -15.46
C ASP A 77 4.25 -2.99 -15.51
N PRO A 78 5.58 -2.96 -15.30
CA PRO A 78 6.34 -1.72 -15.34
C PRO A 78 6.23 -0.96 -16.65
N ALA A 79 5.89 -1.63 -17.76
CA ALA A 79 5.70 -0.99 -19.07
C ALA A 79 4.51 0.00 -19.09
N GLN A 80 3.59 -0.10 -18.14
CA GLN A 80 2.42 0.78 -18.02
C GLN A 80 2.66 1.97 -17.07
N ILE A 81 3.82 2.06 -16.43
CA ILE A 81 4.15 3.18 -15.55
C ILE A 81 4.41 4.43 -16.38
N THR A 82 3.71 5.51 -16.05
CA THR A 82 3.79 6.79 -16.76
C THR A 82 4.88 7.70 -16.20
N GLU A 83 5.31 8.69 -16.97
CA GLU A 83 6.25 9.73 -16.53
C GLU A 83 5.70 10.54 -15.34
N THR A 84 4.39 10.78 -15.32
CA THR A 84 3.67 11.42 -14.20
C THR A 84 3.80 10.63 -12.90
N GLN A 85 3.70 9.29 -12.98
CA GLN A 85 3.86 8.41 -11.83
C GLN A 85 5.32 8.34 -11.35
N ILE A 86 6.27 8.41 -12.28
CA ILE A 86 7.70 8.52 -11.96
C ILE A 86 8.00 9.86 -11.25
N LEU A 87 7.45 10.97 -11.74
CA LEU A 87 7.58 12.28 -11.11
C LEU A 87 7.02 12.26 -9.68
N SER A 88 5.83 11.70 -9.51
CA SER A 88 5.20 11.54 -8.20
C SER A 88 6.05 10.66 -7.27
N ALA A 89 6.63 9.57 -7.79
CA ALA A 89 7.54 8.71 -7.04
C ALA A 89 8.82 9.44 -6.60
N MET A 90 9.42 10.27 -7.46
CA MET A 90 10.57 11.10 -7.13
C MET A 90 10.25 12.07 -5.99
N MET A 91 9.06 12.69 -6.03
CA MET A 91 8.57 13.57 -4.97
C MET A 91 8.26 12.81 -3.69
N ALA A 92 7.68 11.61 -3.74
CA ALA A 92 7.46 10.77 -2.56
C ALA A 92 8.79 10.49 -1.85
N ILE A 93 9.83 10.10 -2.59
CA ILE A 93 11.14 9.80 -2.02
C ILE A 93 11.79 11.05 -1.43
N LYS A 94 11.88 12.14 -2.20
CA LYS A 94 12.64 13.33 -1.80
C LYS A 94 11.89 14.25 -0.84
N GLY A 95 10.57 14.34 -0.97
CA GLY A 95 9.70 15.21 -0.19
C GLY A 95 9.03 14.53 1.00
N ILE A 96 8.99 13.19 1.06
CA ILE A 96 8.36 12.46 2.17
C ILE A 96 9.34 11.44 2.78
N TYR A 97 9.88 10.48 2.03
CA TYR A 97 10.60 9.37 2.67
C TYR A 97 11.92 9.85 3.30
N ALA A 98 12.71 10.59 2.53
CA ALA A 98 13.98 11.15 2.96
C ALA A 98 13.86 12.12 4.15
N PRO A 99 13.02 13.17 4.11
CA PRO A 99 12.96 14.13 5.20
C PRO A 99 12.43 13.54 6.51
N TYR A 100 11.60 12.51 6.45
CA TYR A 100 11.09 11.85 7.66
C TYR A 100 11.93 10.65 8.10
N GLY A 101 12.87 10.18 7.28
CA GLY A 101 13.63 8.96 7.57
C GLY A 101 12.73 7.72 7.67
N VAL A 102 11.77 7.60 6.75
CA VAL A 102 10.75 6.54 6.77
C VAL A 102 11.43 5.20 6.54
N LYS A 103 11.49 4.34 7.57
CA LYS A 103 12.13 3.01 7.46
C LYS A 103 11.13 1.88 7.27
N ARG A 104 9.97 1.98 7.94
CA ARG A 104 8.95 0.94 7.96
C ARG A 104 7.69 1.44 7.26
N LEU A 105 7.22 0.76 6.21
CA LEU A 105 6.09 1.27 5.43
C LEU A 105 5.20 0.20 4.82
N ASN A 106 4.02 0.63 4.40
CA ASN A 106 3.18 -0.11 3.47
C ASN A 106 2.94 0.75 2.21
N HIS A 107 3.03 0.10 1.06
CA HIS A 107 2.51 0.61 -0.19
C HIS A 107 1.11 0.03 -0.44
N GLY A 108 0.14 0.92 -0.64
CA GLY A 108 -1.12 0.59 -1.26
C GLY A 108 -0.89 0.13 -2.70
N ILE A 109 -1.86 -0.60 -3.22
CA ILE A 109 -1.80 -1.15 -4.57
C ILE A 109 -1.93 -0.05 -5.64
N GLY A 110 -1.09 -0.08 -6.68
CA GLY A 110 -1.20 0.85 -7.81
C GLY A 110 0.10 1.07 -8.56
N PHE A 111 0.03 1.70 -9.74
CA PHE A 111 1.23 2.06 -10.51
C PHE A 111 2.05 3.16 -9.84
N ASN A 112 1.40 4.07 -9.11
CA ASN A 112 2.04 5.13 -8.32
C ASN A 112 3.10 4.57 -7.35
N THR A 113 2.73 3.56 -6.56
CA THR A 113 3.64 2.95 -5.57
C THR A 113 4.60 1.96 -6.21
N ALA A 114 4.21 1.25 -7.28
CA ALA A 114 5.13 0.44 -8.08
C ALA A 114 6.27 1.29 -8.69
N ALA A 115 5.97 2.53 -9.12
CA ALA A 115 6.99 3.47 -9.58
C ALA A 115 7.97 3.82 -8.46
N ILE A 116 7.49 4.03 -7.22
CA ILE A 116 8.36 4.26 -6.05
C ILE A 116 9.31 3.07 -5.87
N GLU A 117 8.79 1.85 -5.83
CA GLU A 117 9.57 0.62 -5.65
C GLU A 117 10.70 0.50 -6.69
N LEU A 118 10.37 0.76 -7.96
CA LEU A 118 11.29 0.60 -9.09
C LEU A 118 12.34 1.71 -9.20
N ILE A 119 12.15 2.86 -8.56
CA ILE A 119 13.15 3.94 -8.57
C ILE A 119 13.95 4.04 -7.26
N LEU A 120 13.69 3.17 -6.26
CA LEU A 120 14.58 3.05 -5.10
C LEU A 120 16.03 2.75 -5.53
N PRO A 121 16.30 1.73 -6.37
CA PRO A 121 17.67 1.35 -6.73
C PRO A 121 18.40 2.32 -7.67
N THR A 122 17.70 3.36 -8.15
CA THR A 122 18.22 4.27 -9.19
C THR A 122 18.19 5.72 -8.71
N TYR A 123 17.01 6.28 -8.49
CA TYR A 123 16.83 7.67 -8.09
C TYR A 123 17.19 7.85 -6.62
N ALA A 124 16.65 7.02 -5.72
CA ALA A 124 16.97 7.13 -4.30
C ALA A 124 18.42 6.74 -4.00
N GLU A 125 19.01 5.83 -4.79
CA GLU A 125 20.44 5.49 -4.74
C GLU A 125 21.32 6.71 -5.07
N ARG A 126 20.99 7.46 -6.12
CA ARG A 126 21.70 8.72 -6.46
C ARG A 126 21.58 9.78 -5.36
N LEU A 127 20.55 9.72 -4.54
CA LEU A 127 20.39 10.57 -3.35
C LEU A 127 21.13 10.04 -2.11
N GLY A 128 21.79 8.87 -2.18
CA GLY A 128 22.53 8.27 -1.09
C GLY A 128 21.64 7.81 0.08
N LEU A 129 20.43 7.30 -0.23
CA LEU A 129 19.40 6.99 0.76
C LEU A 129 19.29 5.49 1.13
N LYS A 130 20.07 4.61 0.48
CA LYS A 130 20.09 3.18 0.79
C LYS A 130 20.39 2.91 2.27
N GLY A 131 19.60 2.04 2.90
CA GLY A 131 19.68 1.73 4.34
C GLY A 131 19.18 2.84 5.28
N LYS A 132 18.83 4.03 4.76
CA LYS A 132 18.30 5.16 5.55
C LYS A 132 16.78 5.22 5.52
N ILE A 133 16.17 4.75 4.44
CA ILE A 133 14.72 4.70 4.24
C ILE A 133 14.30 3.36 3.64
N ALA A 134 13.02 3.04 3.73
CA ALA A 134 12.36 1.95 3.02
C ALA A 134 13.08 0.59 3.17
N THR A 135 13.42 0.21 4.40
CA THR A 135 14.11 -1.05 4.69
C THR A 135 13.16 -2.17 5.13
N HIS A 136 12.00 -1.85 5.71
CA HIS A 136 11.05 -2.83 6.21
C HIS A 136 9.65 -2.59 5.64
N PHE A 137 9.02 -3.66 5.16
CA PHE A 137 7.73 -3.58 4.51
C PHE A 137 6.70 -4.50 5.15
N ALA A 138 5.51 -3.96 5.41
CA ALA A 138 4.29 -4.75 5.53
C ALA A 138 3.66 -4.75 4.14
N LEU A 139 3.96 -5.74 3.30
CA LEU A 139 3.64 -5.74 1.87
C LEU A 139 3.50 -7.15 1.31
N ASN A 140 2.62 -7.33 0.34
CA ASN A 140 2.68 -8.53 -0.50
C ASN A 140 4.03 -8.60 -1.23
N PRO A 141 4.49 -9.78 -1.66
CA PRO A 141 5.72 -9.94 -2.41
C PRO A 141 5.55 -9.36 -3.83
N HIS A 142 5.55 -8.03 -3.95
CA HIS A 142 5.40 -7.34 -5.23
C HIS A 142 6.57 -7.69 -6.15
N PRO A 143 6.31 -8.15 -7.39
CA PRO A 143 7.39 -8.32 -8.37
C PRO A 143 8.17 -7.04 -8.62
N THR A 144 7.52 -5.87 -8.54
CA THR A 144 8.15 -4.55 -8.70
C THR A 144 9.14 -4.18 -7.59
N LEU A 145 9.12 -4.88 -6.46
CA LEU A 145 10.08 -4.71 -5.37
C LEU A 145 11.36 -5.55 -5.57
N ILE A 146 11.37 -6.52 -6.49
CA ILE A 146 12.52 -7.40 -6.75
C ILE A 146 13.83 -6.61 -6.94
N PRO A 147 13.91 -5.57 -7.79
CA PRO A 147 15.16 -4.84 -7.96
C PRO A 147 15.65 -4.16 -6.66
N ALA A 148 14.75 -3.71 -5.80
CA ALA A 148 15.12 -3.14 -4.49
C ALA A 148 15.63 -4.21 -3.52
N ILE A 149 15.07 -5.42 -3.55
CA ILE A 149 15.57 -6.55 -2.76
C ILE A 149 16.99 -6.93 -3.24
N GLU A 150 17.16 -7.18 -4.54
CA GLU A 150 18.43 -7.65 -5.10
C GLU A 150 19.55 -6.62 -5.00
N THR A 151 19.20 -5.33 -4.95
CA THR A 151 20.18 -4.25 -4.70
C THR A 151 20.38 -3.95 -3.22
N GLY A 152 19.81 -4.74 -2.29
CA GLY A 152 20.04 -4.63 -0.85
C GLY A 152 19.42 -3.38 -0.20
N TRP A 153 18.33 -2.86 -0.76
CA TRP A 153 17.54 -1.81 -0.12
C TRP A 153 16.62 -2.36 0.96
N VAL A 154 16.00 -3.50 0.66
CA VAL A 154 15.01 -4.14 1.51
C VAL A 154 15.73 -5.08 2.47
N GLU A 155 15.43 -4.94 3.76
CA GLU A 155 15.93 -5.81 4.84
C GLU A 155 14.89 -6.85 5.26
N GLN A 156 13.60 -6.51 5.19
CA GLN A 156 12.53 -7.41 5.62
C GLN A 156 11.18 -7.11 4.97
N VAL A 157 10.44 -8.15 4.61
CA VAL A 157 9.05 -8.06 4.12
C VAL A 157 8.18 -9.07 4.86
N HIS A 158 7.22 -8.58 5.64
CA HIS A 158 6.11 -9.40 6.14
C HIS A 158 4.90 -9.24 5.22
N SER A 159 4.24 -10.34 4.85
CA SER A 159 3.25 -10.33 3.76
C SER A 159 1.83 -10.66 4.19
N PHE A 160 0.87 -9.96 3.57
CA PHE A 160 -0.56 -10.22 3.76
C PHE A 160 -0.98 -11.53 3.08
N GLY A 161 -0.45 -11.78 1.89
CA GLY A 161 -0.62 -12.96 1.06
C GLY A 161 0.60 -13.17 0.16
N SER A 162 0.48 -14.05 -0.83
CA SER A 162 1.48 -14.24 -1.89
C SER A 162 1.08 -13.50 -3.17
N GLU A 163 1.98 -13.48 -4.15
CA GLU A 163 1.71 -13.13 -5.53
C GLU A 163 2.01 -14.32 -6.43
N VAL A 164 1.19 -14.50 -7.47
CA VAL A 164 1.35 -15.61 -8.42
C VAL A 164 2.74 -15.51 -9.08
N GLY A 165 3.50 -16.60 -9.03
CA GLY A 165 4.84 -16.69 -9.61
C GLY A 165 5.99 -16.35 -8.67
N MET A 166 5.73 -15.85 -7.46
CA MET A 166 6.77 -15.41 -6.53
C MET A 166 7.26 -16.50 -5.57
N ASP A 167 6.68 -17.69 -5.60
CA ASP A 167 6.92 -18.77 -4.64
C ASP A 167 8.42 -19.14 -4.54
N ASP A 168 9.09 -19.39 -5.67
CA ASP A 168 10.49 -19.80 -5.70
C ASP A 168 11.44 -18.64 -5.35
N TYR A 169 11.12 -17.43 -5.81
CA TYR A 169 11.88 -16.24 -5.45
C TYR A 169 11.87 -15.98 -3.93
N MET A 170 10.70 -16.07 -3.29
CA MET A 170 10.59 -15.92 -1.83
C MET A 170 11.32 -17.03 -1.08
N ARG A 171 11.21 -18.29 -1.53
CA ARG A 171 11.92 -19.43 -0.95
C ARG A 171 13.44 -19.22 -0.97
N ALA A 172 13.96 -18.58 -2.02
CA ALA A 172 15.38 -18.27 -2.17
C ALA A 172 15.85 -17.03 -1.38
N ARG A 173 14.96 -16.34 -0.66
CA ARG A 173 15.25 -15.13 0.12
C ARG A 173 14.69 -15.21 1.56
N PRO A 174 15.07 -16.25 2.34
CA PRO A 174 14.55 -16.45 3.71
C PRO A 174 15.07 -15.41 4.72
N ASP A 175 16.10 -14.64 4.35
CA ASP A 175 16.60 -13.49 5.09
C ASP A 175 15.69 -12.26 4.97
N ILE A 176 14.92 -12.17 3.87
CA ILE A 176 14.00 -11.07 3.58
C ILE A 176 12.55 -11.43 3.94
N PHE A 177 12.10 -12.61 3.52
CA PHE A 177 10.71 -13.06 3.71
C PHE A 177 10.58 -14.03 4.89
N PHE A 178 9.40 -14.03 5.50
CA PHE A 178 9.07 -14.94 6.59
C PHE A 178 8.76 -16.33 6.02
N THR A 179 9.75 -17.21 6.06
CA THR A 179 9.66 -18.58 5.53
C THR A 179 9.61 -19.61 6.66
N GLY A 180 8.80 -20.64 6.48
CA GLY A 180 8.74 -21.79 7.39
C GLY A 180 9.94 -22.71 7.21
N ARG A 181 10.07 -23.70 8.11
CA ARG A 181 11.15 -24.71 8.03
C ARG A 181 11.08 -25.58 6.77
N ASP A 182 9.90 -25.66 6.15
CA ASP A 182 9.63 -26.30 4.86
C ASP A 182 10.12 -25.46 3.66
N GLY A 183 10.58 -24.23 3.92
CA GLY A 183 11.12 -23.28 2.95
C GLY A 183 10.06 -22.41 2.26
N SER A 184 8.77 -22.73 2.37
CA SER A 184 7.73 -21.86 1.79
C SER A 184 7.49 -20.62 2.65
N MET A 185 7.09 -19.52 2.00
CA MET A 185 6.65 -18.32 2.69
C MET A 185 5.38 -18.60 3.53
N ALA A 186 5.26 -17.92 4.67
CA ALA A 186 4.10 -17.98 5.56
C ALA A 186 3.46 -16.59 5.67
N SER A 187 2.47 -16.32 4.81
CA SER A 187 1.73 -15.06 4.87
C SER A 187 0.75 -15.05 6.05
N ASN A 188 0.36 -13.87 6.52
CA ASN A 188 -0.73 -13.76 7.48
C ASN A 188 -1.34 -12.38 7.37
N ARG A 189 -2.57 -12.29 6.83
CA ARG A 189 -3.22 -11.01 6.57
C ARG A 189 -3.51 -10.26 7.86
N MET A 190 -3.95 -10.94 8.92
CA MET A 190 -4.24 -10.31 10.21
C MET A 190 -3.00 -9.73 10.88
N TYR A 191 -1.91 -10.50 10.95
CA TYR A 191 -0.66 -10.02 11.54
C TYR A 191 -0.01 -8.94 10.69
N CYS A 192 -0.03 -9.08 9.37
CA CYS A 192 0.50 -8.07 8.47
C CYS A 192 -0.32 -6.76 8.53
N GLN A 193 -1.66 -6.83 8.65
CA GLN A 193 -2.50 -5.65 8.90
C GLN A 193 -2.21 -5.00 10.26
N SER A 194 -1.98 -5.81 11.29
CA SER A 194 -1.61 -5.31 12.62
C SER A 194 -0.25 -4.59 12.61
N ALA A 195 0.75 -5.16 11.94
CA ALA A 195 2.03 -4.52 11.71
C ALA A 195 1.89 -3.26 10.85
N GLY A 196 1.09 -3.33 9.79
CA GLY A 196 0.73 -2.20 8.93
C GLY A 196 0.14 -1.04 9.72
N LEU A 197 -0.75 -1.28 10.68
CA LEU A 197 -1.34 -0.25 11.54
C LEU A 197 -0.34 0.28 12.58
N TYR A 198 0.26 -0.60 13.38
CA TYR A 198 1.00 -0.20 14.58
C TYR A 198 2.51 -0.06 14.39
N ALA A 199 3.13 -0.83 13.51
CA ALA A 199 4.60 -0.94 13.41
C ALA A 199 5.21 -0.23 12.19
N THR A 200 4.39 0.34 11.30
CA THR A 200 4.89 1.16 10.18
C THR A 200 4.95 2.64 10.53
N ASP A 201 5.91 3.34 9.96
CA ASP A 201 6.03 4.80 9.99
C ASP A 201 5.04 5.45 9.02
N LEU A 202 4.78 4.79 7.89
CA LEU A 202 4.06 5.37 6.77
C LEU A 202 3.14 4.36 6.06
N PHE A 203 1.96 4.84 5.66
CA PHE A 203 1.14 4.28 4.60
C PHE A 203 1.07 5.28 3.44
N ILE A 204 1.20 4.79 2.21
CA ILE A 204 0.95 5.56 0.99
C ILE A 204 0.04 4.78 0.05
N GLY A 205 -1.03 5.40 -0.44
CA GLY A 205 -1.96 4.74 -1.34
C GLY A 205 -2.74 5.72 -2.21
N SER A 206 -3.42 5.20 -3.22
CA SER A 206 -4.27 5.98 -4.14
C SER A 206 -5.75 5.83 -3.81
N THR A 207 -6.56 6.74 -4.34
CA THR A 207 -8.01 6.79 -4.19
C THR A 207 -8.65 7.26 -5.51
N LEU A 208 -9.98 7.17 -5.65
CA LEU A 208 -10.67 7.68 -6.85
C LEU A 208 -11.17 9.11 -6.67
N GLN A 209 -11.59 9.49 -5.47
CA GLN A 209 -12.03 10.85 -5.14
C GLN A 209 -11.40 11.36 -3.85
N ILE A 210 -11.14 12.67 -3.79
CA ILE A 210 -10.73 13.45 -2.63
C ILE A 210 -11.57 14.73 -2.55
N ASP A 211 -12.11 15.05 -1.38
CA ASP A 211 -12.82 16.32 -1.14
C ASP A 211 -11.95 17.42 -0.54
N LEU A 212 -12.55 18.59 -0.30
CA LEU A 212 -11.88 19.77 0.27
C LEU A 212 -11.34 19.61 1.70
N GLN A 213 -11.74 18.55 2.41
CA GLN A 213 -11.21 18.23 3.74
C GLN A 213 -10.14 17.14 3.68
N GLY A 214 -9.93 16.56 2.51
CA GLY A 214 -9.02 15.45 2.27
C GLY A 214 -9.65 14.08 2.53
N ASN A 215 -10.98 14.01 2.70
CA ASN A 215 -11.67 12.72 2.78
C ASN A 215 -11.53 12.02 1.44
N SER A 216 -11.18 10.74 1.48
CA SER A 216 -10.84 9.94 0.31
C SER A 216 -11.79 8.75 0.19
N SER A 217 -12.27 8.47 -1.03
CA SER A 217 -13.08 7.29 -1.30
C SER A 217 -12.79 6.67 -2.66
N THR A 218 -12.94 5.35 -2.73
CA THR A 218 -12.92 4.55 -3.97
C THR A 218 -14.33 4.28 -4.50
N PHE A 219 -15.36 4.80 -3.84
CA PHE A 219 -16.73 4.72 -4.32
C PHE A 219 -17.00 5.88 -5.27
N THR A 220 -17.48 5.55 -6.47
CA THR A 220 -18.02 6.51 -7.43
C THR A 220 -19.40 6.05 -7.86
N ARG A 221 -20.19 6.92 -8.51
CA ARG A 221 -21.55 6.57 -8.99
C ARG A 221 -21.57 5.30 -9.86
N ASP A 222 -20.51 5.04 -10.60
CA ASP A 222 -20.40 3.89 -11.51
C ASP A 222 -19.68 2.66 -10.89
N ARG A 223 -19.14 2.79 -9.67
CA ARG A 223 -18.29 1.76 -9.07
C ARG A 223 -18.39 1.71 -7.55
N ILE A 224 -18.92 0.59 -7.04
CA ILE A 224 -18.91 0.23 -5.62
C ILE A 224 -17.67 -0.64 -5.38
N ALA A 225 -16.54 -0.02 -5.02
CA ALA A 225 -15.30 -0.73 -4.67
C ALA A 225 -15.20 -0.92 -3.16
N GLY A 226 -14.82 -2.12 -2.69
CA GLY A 226 -14.51 -2.35 -1.28
C GLY A 226 -13.27 -1.57 -0.83
N PHE A 227 -13.14 -1.34 0.48
CA PHE A 227 -12.01 -0.59 1.05
C PHE A 227 -10.69 -1.38 1.10
N GLY A 228 -10.76 -2.70 1.18
CA GLY A 228 -9.60 -3.54 1.47
C GLY A 228 -8.92 -3.14 2.79
N GLY A 229 -7.59 -3.13 2.80
CA GLY A 229 -6.78 -2.77 3.96
C GLY A 229 -6.58 -1.26 4.19
N ALA A 230 -7.08 -0.41 3.28
CA ALA A 230 -6.76 1.02 3.29
C ALA A 230 -7.23 1.75 4.55
N PRO A 231 -8.43 1.52 5.12
CA PRO A 231 -8.84 2.22 6.35
C PRO A 231 -7.99 1.84 7.57
N ASN A 232 -7.54 0.58 7.64
CA ASN A 232 -6.64 0.12 8.69
C ASN A 232 -5.26 0.77 8.57
N MET A 233 -4.67 0.82 7.37
CA MET A 233 -3.32 1.36 7.22
C MET A 233 -3.30 2.89 7.07
N GLY A 234 -4.35 3.48 6.53
CA GLY A 234 -4.52 4.90 6.28
C GLY A 234 -5.16 5.67 7.43
N SER A 235 -4.92 5.26 8.68
CA SER A 235 -5.36 5.96 9.88
C SER A 235 -4.21 6.21 10.85
N ASP A 236 -4.33 7.24 11.70
CA ASP A 236 -3.38 7.49 12.80
C ASP A 236 -3.68 6.52 13.97
N PRO A 237 -2.80 5.54 14.28
CA PRO A 237 -3.05 4.53 15.30
C PRO A 237 -3.02 5.14 16.71
N ARG A 238 -4.16 5.62 17.21
CA ARG A 238 -4.27 6.27 18.53
C ARG A 238 -3.87 5.39 19.72
N GLY A 239 -3.76 4.07 19.53
CA GLY A 239 -3.22 3.13 20.51
C GLY A 239 -1.69 3.02 20.54
N ARG A 240 -0.97 3.51 19.52
CA ARG A 240 0.50 3.40 19.43
C ARG A 240 1.20 4.25 20.48
N ARG A 241 2.23 3.68 21.13
CA ARG A 241 3.07 4.39 22.13
C ARG A 241 4.57 4.27 21.89
N HIS A 242 5.04 3.26 21.15
CA HIS A 242 6.45 3.15 20.83
C HIS A 242 6.86 4.22 19.80
N ALA A 243 8.02 4.84 20.03
CA ALA A 243 8.54 5.90 19.21
C ALA A 243 9.27 5.37 17.96
N SER A 244 9.21 6.14 16.88
CA SER A 244 10.16 6.12 15.77
C SER A 244 10.41 7.56 15.32
N ASP A 245 11.53 7.82 14.65
CA ASP A 245 11.92 9.17 14.27
C ASP A 245 10.88 9.84 13.36
N ALA A 246 10.40 9.11 12.34
CA ALA A 246 9.34 9.56 11.44
C ALA A 246 8.04 9.89 12.20
N TRP A 247 7.62 9.00 13.11
CA TRP A 247 6.39 9.16 13.89
C TRP A 247 6.46 10.35 14.85
N LEU A 248 7.61 10.54 15.51
CA LEU A 248 7.85 11.70 16.39
C LEU A 248 7.92 13.00 15.60
N LYS A 249 8.59 13.01 14.44
CA LYS A 249 8.68 14.19 13.58
C LYS A 249 7.31 14.62 13.07
N ALA A 250 6.53 13.70 12.51
CA ALA A 250 5.17 13.98 12.04
C ALA A 250 4.26 14.48 13.17
N GLY A 251 4.40 13.92 14.37
CA GLY A 251 3.69 14.40 15.55
C GLY A 251 4.01 15.85 15.92
N ARG A 252 5.30 16.23 15.91
CA ARG A 252 5.73 17.61 16.17
C ARG A 252 5.18 18.58 15.12
N GLU A 253 5.24 18.21 13.84
CA GLU A 253 4.71 19.06 12.76
C GLU A 253 3.21 19.28 12.89
N ALA A 254 2.47 18.21 13.24
CA ALA A 254 1.02 18.25 13.48
C ALA A 254 0.63 19.12 14.68
N ALA A 255 1.41 19.09 15.77
CA ALA A 255 1.18 19.91 16.95
C ALA A 255 1.49 21.40 16.71
N GLY A 256 2.48 21.71 15.86
CA GLY A 256 2.95 23.08 15.67
C GLY A 256 3.50 23.69 16.97
N ASP A 257 3.27 24.99 17.17
CA ASP A 257 3.71 25.73 18.36
C ASP A 257 2.78 25.56 19.58
N ALA A 258 1.73 24.74 19.47
CA ALA A 258 0.81 24.51 20.57
C ALA A 258 1.52 23.78 21.72
N GLN A 259 1.35 24.26 22.96
CA GLN A 259 1.79 23.58 24.19
C GLN A 259 0.96 22.31 24.50
N ALA A 260 0.50 21.61 23.48
CA ALA A 260 -0.18 20.34 23.63
C ALA A 260 0.82 19.27 24.10
N LEU A 261 0.30 18.26 24.82
CA LEU A 261 1.11 17.11 25.20
C LEU A 261 1.69 16.45 23.93
N PRO A 262 3.02 16.22 23.88
CA PRO A 262 3.66 15.68 22.69
C PRO A 262 3.15 14.27 22.41
N ARG A 263 2.66 14.07 21.18
CA ARG A 263 2.28 12.78 20.64
C ARG A 263 2.89 12.64 19.26
N GLY A 264 3.29 11.44 18.90
CA GLY A 264 3.61 11.16 17.52
C GLY A 264 2.36 10.98 16.66
N ARG A 265 2.59 10.83 15.36
CA ARG A 265 1.56 10.63 14.36
C ARG A 265 2.09 9.78 13.23
N LYS A 266 1.30 8.82 12.74
CA LYS A 266 1.67 8.04 11.55
C LYS A 266 1.56 8.90 10.30
N LEU A 267 2.46 8.71 9.34
CA LEU A 267 2.35 9.32 8.03
C LEU A 267 1.31 8.54 7.21
N VAL A 268 0.25 9.22 6.82
CA VAL A 268 -0.79 8.73 5.89
C VAL A 268 -0.74 9.61 4.65
N VAL A 269 -0.36 9.02 3.51
CA VAL A 269 -0.13 9.73 2.26
C VAL A 269 -1.16 9.26 1.22
N GLN A 270 -1.88 10.21 0.63
CA GLN A 270 -2.67 9.99 -0.58
C GLN A 270 -1.81 10.37 -1.78
N ILE A 271 -1.44 9.40 -2.63
CA ILE A 271 -0.75 9.62 -3.90
C ILE A 271 -1.73 9.42 -5.04
N VAL A 272 -2.03 10.47 -5.80
CA VAL A 272 -3.02 10.44 -6.89
C VAL A 272 -2.60 11.38 -8.01
N GLU A 273 -3.02 11.08 -9.23
CA GLU A 273 -2.97 12.06 -10.33
C GLU A 273 -4.19 12.99 -10.21
N THR A 274 -4.08 14.26 -10.62
CA THR A 274 -5.22 15.20 -10.49
C THR A 274 -6.44 14.79 -11.32
N PHE A 275 -6.21 14.05 -12.40
CA PHE A 275 -7.22 13.39 -13.21
C PHE A 275 -6.93 11.89 -13.28
N GLY A 276 -7.93 11.06 -12.98
CA GLY A 276 -7.87 9.61 -13.11
C GLY A 276 -8.33 9.12 -14.48
N ASP A 277 -8.80 7.87 -14.51
CA ASP A 277 -9.29 7.22 -15.72
C ASP A 277 -10.34 8.07 -16.45
N LYS A 278 -10.23 8.11 -17.79
CA LYS A 278 -11.12 8.87 -18.67
C LYS A 278 -11.18 10.38 -18.34
N MET A 279 -10.11 10.93 -17.76
CA MET A 279 -10.02 12.33 -17.34
C MET A 279 -11.06 12.72 -16.28
N ALA A 280 -11.51 11.76 -15.47
CA ALA A 280 -12.35 12.06 -14.31
C ALA A 280 -11.53 12.84 -13.26
N PRO A 281 -12.02 13.98 -12.74
CA PRO A 281 -11.28 14.73 -11.73
C PRO A 281 -11.22 13.93 -10.42
N THR A 282 -10.01 13.75 -9.90
CA THR A 282 -9.81 13.09 -8.60
C THR A 282 -10.26 14.00 -7.46
N PHE A 283 -10.11 15.31 -7.61
CA PHE A 283 -10.52 16.30 -6.61
C PHE A 283 -11.92 16.82 -6.92
N VAL A 284 -12.83 16.67 -5.96
CA VAL A 284 -14.24 17.02 -6.10
C VAL A 284 -14.73 17.90 -4.94
N GLU A 285 -15.74 18.73 -5.19
CA GLU A 285 -16.34 19.57 -4.15
C GLU A 285 -17.15 18.73 -3.14
N SER A 286 -17.71 17.60 -3.58
CA SER A 286 -18.42 16.63 -2.74
C SER A 286 -18.18 15.21 -3.25
N LEU A 287 -17.91 14.27 -2.35
CA LEU A 287 -17.72 12.86 -2.71
C LEU A 287 -19.02 12.23 -3.21
N ASP A 288 -18.92 11.38 -4.24
CA ASP A 288 -20.03 10.55 -4.73
C ASP A 288 -20.56 9.61 -3.63
N SER A 289 -19.69 9.20 -2.71
CA SER A 289 -20.03 8.36 -1.56
C SER A 289 -21.12 8.97 -0.68
N ILE A 290 -21.26 10.30 -0.63
CA ILE A 290 -22.30 10.98 0.15
C ILE A 290 -23.68 10.73 -0.46
N GLU A 291 -23.79 10.81 -1.79
CA GLU A 291 -25.04 10.51 -2.49
C GLU A 291 -25.36 9.03 -2.46
N LEU A 292 -24.34 8.17 -2.61
CA LEU A 292 -24.49 6.72 -2.47
C LEU A 292 -25.08 6.36 -1.11
N ALA A 293 -24.56 6.94 -0.02
CA ALA A 293 -25.07 6.71 1.32
C ALA A 293 -26.56 7.04 1.46
N LYS A 294 -26.99 8.17 0.89
CA LYS A 294 -28.41 8.56 0.87
C LYS A 294 -29.26 7.57 0.08
N SER A 295 -28.76 7.10 -1.07
CA SER A 295 -29.49 6.16 -1.94
C SER A 295 -29.63 4.76 -1.33
N LEU A 296 -28.67 4.34 -0.51
CA LEU A 296 -28.62 3.02 0.14
C LEU A 296 -29.02 3.06 1.62
N ASP A 297 -29.49 4.21 2.13
CA ASP A 297 -29.82 4.44 3.53
C ASP A 297 -28.69 4.02 4.51
N LEU A 298 -27.46 4.34 4.15
CA LEU A 298 -26.29 4.07 4.99
C LEU A 298 -26.20 5.13 6.09
N ALA A 299 -25.93 4.67 7.32
CA ALA A 299 -25.75 5.56 8.46
C ALA A 299 -24.58 6.55 8.27
N LEU A 300 -23.57 6.19 7.48
CA LEU A 300 -22.41 7.02 7.17
C LEU A 300 -22.00 6.86 5.70
N PRO A 301 -21.49 7.93 5.06
CA PRO A 301 -20.85 7.81 3.76
C PRO A 301 -19.66 6.86 3.79
N PRO A 302 -19.52 5.96 2.80
CA PRO A 302 -18.36 5.09 2.71
C PRO A 302 -17.11 5.89 2.32
N VAL A 303 -16.45 6.44 3.33
CA VAL A 303 -15.14 7.09 3.23
C VAL A 303 -14.06 6.05 3.54
N MET A 304 -13.09 5.92 2.63
CA MET A 304 -11.99 4.98 2.78
C MET A 304 -10.95 5.48 3.77
N ILE A 305 -10.54 6.75 3.63
CA ILE A 305 -9.59 7.42 4.53
C ILE A 305 -10.16 8.80 4.84
N TYR A 306 -10.38 9.08 6.11
CA TYR A 306 -10.88 10.39 6.54
C TYR A 306 -9.79 11.44 6.44
N GLY A 307 -10.22 12.66 6.11
CA GLY A 307 -9.33 13.78 5.90
C GLY A 307 -8.47 14.06 7.12
N ASP A 308 -9.00 13.96 8.33
CA ASP A 308 -8.26 14.23 9.56
C ASP A 308 -7.15 13.22 9.87
N ASP A 309 -7.15 12.04 9.24
CA ASP A 309 -6.04 11.07 9.28
C ASP A 309 -4.95 11.40 8.26
N VAL A 310 -5.30 11.96 7.09
CA VAL A 310 -4.35 12.30 6.02
C VAL A 310 -3.31 13.32 6.47
N SER A 311 -2.05 12.92 6.34
CA SER A 311 -0.89 13.77 6.61
C SER A 311 -0.37 14.48 5.36
N HIS A 312 -0.39 13.81 4.21
CA HIS A 312 0.12 14.34 2.95
C HIS A 312 -0.81 13.97 1.80
N ILE A 313 -1.00 14.90 0.87
CA ILE A 313 -1.51 14.61 -0.47
C ILE A 313 -0.39 14.90 -1.46
N LEU A 314 -0.13 13.96 -2.34
CA LEU A 314 0.90 14.02 -3.36
C LEU A 314 0.25 13.81 -4.72
N THR A 315 0.49 14.77 -5.60
CA THR A 315 0.07 14.73 -7.01
C THR A 315 1.23 15.12 -7.91
N GLU A 316 1.05 15.05 -9.22
CA GLU A 316 2.02 15.55 -10.19
C GLU A 316 2.31 17.05 -10.05
N GLU A 317 1.37 17.78 -9.45
CA GLU A 317 1.47 19.21 -9.15
C GLU A 317 2.37 19.50 -7.94
N GLY A 318 2.53 18.55 -7.01
CA GLY A 318 3.33 18.72 -5.81
C GLY A 318 2.79 17.99 -4.59
N ILE A 319 3.35 18.31 -3.43
CA ILE A 319 2.98 17.76 -2.12
C ILE A 319 2.28 18.84 -1.29
N ALA A 320 1.13 18.50 -0.71
CA ALA A 320 0.51 19.24 0.38
C ALA A 320 0.75 18.48 1.71
N ASN A 321 1.63 19.01 2.57
CA ASN A 321 1.83 18.53 3.94
C ASN A 321 0.76 19.12 4.86
N LEU A 322 -0.32 18.37 5.01
CA LEU A 322 -1.50 18.76 5.77
C LEU A 322 -1.28 18.79 7.29
N LEU A 323 -0.13 18.28 7.78
CA LEU A 323 0.29 18.42 9.18
C LEU A 323 0.65 19.87 9.53
N LEU A 324 1.08 20.66 8.54
CA LEU A 324 1.52 22.04 8.73
C LEU A 324 0.38 23.08 8.60
N CYS A 325 -0.81 22.65 8.19
CA CYS A 325 -2.02 23.47 8.21
C CYS A 325 -2.44 23.78 9.65
N ARG A 326 -2.93 24.99 9.90
CA ARG A 326 -3.37 25.46 11.22
C ARG A 326 -4.86 25.77 11.29
N THR A 327 -5.51 25.93 10.13
CA THR A 327 -6.94 26.19 10.03
C THR A 327 -7.58 25.28 8.97
N PRO A 328 -8.91 25.04 9.06
CA PRO A 328 -9.64 24.34 7.99
C PRO A 328 -9.48 25.03 6.63
N TYR A 329 -9.42 26.37 6.60
CA TYR A 329 -9.20 27.13 5.38
C TYR A 329 -7.81 26.88 4.77
N GLU A 330 -6.75 26.88 5.59
CA GLU A 330 -5.41 26.50 5.11
C GLU A 330 -5.38 25.08 4.56
N ARG A 331 -6.09 24.14 5.20
CA ARG A 331 -6.20 22.75 4.71
C ARG A 331 -6.87 22.70 3.34
N GLU A 332 -8.01 23.36 3.19
CA GLU A 332 -8.71 23.46 1.91
C GLU A 332 -7.80 24.05 0.83
N GLN A 333 -7.15 25.18 1.11
CA GLN A 333 -6.27 25.83 0.11
C GLN A 333 -5.00 25.02 -0.17
N ALA A 334 -4.49 24.23 0.79
CA ALA A 334 -3.41 23.29 0.53
C ALA A 334 -3.84 22.20 -0.46
N ILE A 335 -5.04 21.64 -0.29
CA ILE A 335 -5.63 20.63 -1.19
C ILE A 335 -5.87 21.24 -2.58
N ARG A 336 -6.55 22.38 -2.66
CA ARG A 336 -6.75 23.10 -3.94
C ARG A 336 -5.42 23.46 -4.61
N GLY A 337 -4.40 23.75 -3.82
CA GLY A 337 -3.06 24.06 -4.28
C GLY A 337 -2.42 22.93 -5.08
N VAL A 338 -2.70 21.66 -4.76
CA VAL A 338 -2.14 20.48 -5.45
C VAL A 338 -3.16 19.75 -6.34
N ALA A 339 -4.36 20.31 -6.52
CA ALA A 339 -5.44 19.72 -7.31
C ALA A 339 -5.41 20.09 -8.82
N GLY A 340 -4.32 20.70 -9.28
CA GLY A 340 -4.07 21.01 -10.70
C GLY A 340 -5.14 21.88 -11.35
N TYR A 341 -5.58 21.44 -12.53
CA TYR A 341 -6.61 22.13 -13.33
C TYR A 341 -8.02 21.56 -13.13
N THR A 342 -8.27 20.74 -12.11
CA THR A 342 -9.63 20.36 -11.72
C THR A 342 -10.45 21.60 -11.35
N ASP A 343 -11.79 21.50 -11.30
CA ASP A 343 -12.63 22.60 -10.80
C ASP A 343 -12.20 23.04 -9.39
N VAL A 344 -11.92 22.06 -8.51
CA VAL A 344 -11.39 22.29 -7.17
C VAL A 344 -10.08 23.08 -7.21
N GLY A 345 -9.13 22.67 -8.07
CA GLY A 345 -7.83 23.31 -8.22
C GLY A 345 -7.89 24.71 -8.82
N ARG A 346 -8.81 24.97 -9.76
CA ARG A 346 -9.01 26.30 -10.37
C ARG A 346 -9.58 27.32 -9.40
N ALA A 347 -10.33 26.89 -8.40
CA ALA A 347 -10.93 27.74 -7.37
C ALA A 347 -9.98 28.11 -6.21
N ARG A 348 -8.69 27.79 -6.31
CA ARG A 348 -7.68 28.15 -5.29
C ARG A 348 -7.52 29.68 -5.14
N ASP A 349 -7.34 30.12 -3.90
CA ASP A 349 -6.78 31.44 -3.62
C ASP A 349 -5.27 31.40 -3.87
N ARG A 350 -4.83 32.09 -4.93
CA ARG A 350 -3.42 32.14 -5.33
C ARG A 350 -2.51 32.72 -4.25
N LYS A 351 -2.96 33.77 -3.56
CA LYS A 351 -2.16 34.43 -2.53
C LYS A 351 -1.96 33.48 -1.34
N THR A 352 -3.05 32.86 -0.88
CA THR A 352 -2.97 31.86 0.19
C THR A 352 -2.08 30.68 -0.21
N VAL A 353 -2.18 30.17 -1.43
CA VAL A 353 -1.31 29.09 -1.93
C VAL A 353 0.17 29.48 -1.95
N GLU A 354 0.51 30.71 -2.33
CA GLU A 354 1.89 31.22 -2.28
C GLU A 354 2.42 31.32 -0.83
N GLU A 355 1.59 31.79 0.11
CA GLU A 355 1.92 31.81 1.54
C GLU A 355 2.14 30.38 2.10
N LEU A 356 1.30 29.42 1.68
CA LEU A 356 1.45 28.01 2.04
C LEU A 356 2.72 27.39 1.43
N ARG A 357 3.10 27.75 0.20
CA ARG A 357 4.40 27.36 -0.39
C ARG A 357 5.58 27.93 0.39
N ALA A 358 5.53 29.21 0.76
CA ALA A 358 6.59 29.85 1.55
C ALA A 358 6.80 29.16 2.92
N ARG A 359 5.72 28.63 3.50
CA ARG A 359 5.72 27.84 4.74
C ARG A 359 6.06 26.35 4.55
N LYS A 360 6.30 25.90 3.31
CA LYS A 360 6.50 24.49 2.94
C LYS A 360 5.31 23.58 3.27
N VAL A 361 4.12 24.16 3.44
CA VAL A 361 2.87 23.39 3.49
C VAL A 361 2.60 22.80 2.10
N ILE A 362 2.90 23.56 1.05
CA ILE A 362 2.90 23.08 -0.33
C ILE A 362 4.35 23.05 -0.83
N GLN A 363 4.75 21.97 -1.49
CA GLN A 363 6.05 21.86 -2.15
C GLN A 363 5.85 21.33 -3.58
N ARG A 364 6.26 22.13 -4.56
CA ARG A 364 6.27 21.76 -5.99
C ARG A 364 7.53 20.95 -6.34
N PRO A 365 7.59 20.31 -7.52
CA PRO A 365 8.82 19.66 -7.97
C PRO A 365 10.06 20.56 -7.87
N GLU A 366 9.96 21.83 -8.28
CA GLU A 366 11.07 22.79 -8.22
C GLU A 366 11.47 23.15 -6.79
N ASP A 367 10.52 23.18 -5.84
CA ASP A 367 10.79 23.42 -4.42
C ASP A 367 11.59 22.26 -3.80
N LEU A 368 11.50 21.08 -4.41
CA LEU A 368 12.27 19.89 -4.07
C LEU A 368 13.54 19.77 -4.91
N GLY A 369 13.84 20.71 -5.82
CA GLY A 369 14.93 20.58 -6.78
C GLY A 369 14.79 19.34 -7.66
N ILE A 370 13.57 19.06 -8.11
CA ILE A 370 13.24 18.04 -9.11
C ILE A 370 12.83 18.78 -10.38
N ASP A 371 13.55 18.52 -11.46
CA ASP A 371 13.13 18.95 -12.79
C ASP A 371 12.19 17.87 -13.37
N PRO A 372 10.92 18.21 -13.67
CA PRO A 372 9.97 17.27 -14.26
C PRO A 372 10.46 16.59 -15.54
N LEU A 373 11.35 17.21 -16.31
CA LEU A 373 11.92 16.62 -17.54
C LEU A 373 12.84 15.42 -17.26
N ASN A 374 13.31 15.26 -16.02
CA ASN A 374 14.09 14.10 -15.61
C ASN A 374 13.21 12.90 -15.23
N ALA A 375 11.88 13.07 -15.11
CA ALA A 375 10.97 11.99 -14.80
C ALA A 375 10.64 11.18 -16.06
N ASN A 376 11.48 10.20 -16.38
CA ASN A 376 11.27 9.33 -17.53
C ASN A 376 11.57 7.85 -17.18
N THR A 377 11.16 6.94 -18.06
CA THR A 377 11.22 5.49 -17.84
C THR A 377 12.64 4.94 -17.66
N SER A 378 13.69 5.69 -17.99
CA SER A 378 15.08 5.30 -17.69
C SER A 378 15.39 5.29 -16.19
N LEU A 379 14.54 5.90 -15.36
CA LEU A 379 14.63 5.81 -13.90
C LEU A 379 14.15 4.46 -13.37
N LEU A 380 13.30 3.72 -14.08
CA LEU A 380 12.81 2.44 -13.60
C LEU A 380 13.93 1.39 -13.66
N ALA A 381 14.20 0.73 -12.53
CA ALA A 381 15.18 -0.36 -12.47
C ALA A 381 14.80 -1.54 -13.38
N ALA A 382 13.50 -1.75 -13.58
CA ALA A 382 12.94 -2.67 -14.56
C ALA A 382 11.76 -2.00 -15.29
N ARG A 383 11.71 -2.15 -16.62
CA ARG A 383 10.76 -1.50 -17.53
C ARG A 383 9.76 -2.48 -18.15
N SER A 384 9.82 -3.75 -17.77
CA SER A 384 8.85 -4.78 -18.20
C SER A 384 8.82 -5.95 -17.22
N ILE A 385 7.78 -6.78 -17.30
CA ILE A 385 7.67 -8.05 -16.56
C ILE A 385 8.86 -8.97 -16.86
N LYS A 386 9.37 -8.98 -18.10
CA LYS A 386 10.55 -9.77 -18.48
C LYS A 386 11.81 -9.29 -17.75
N GLU A 387 12.00 -7.98 -17.65
CA GLU A 387 13.13 -7.44 -16.88
C GLU A 387 12.99 -7.80 -15.39
N LEU A 388 11.78 -7.80 -14.81
CA LEU A 388 11.55 -8.27 -13.43
C LEU A 388 11.92 -9.75 -13.23
N MET A 389 11.56 -10.62 -14.18
CA MET A 389 11.97 -12.02 -14.19
C MET A 389 13.50 -12.15 -14.18
N HIS A 390 14.20 -11.41 -15.03
CA HIS A 390 15.67 -11.46 -15.06
C HIS A 390 16.31 -10.88 -13.80
N TRP A 391 15.76 -9.81 -13.22
CA TRP A 391 16.20 -9.30 -11.92
C TRP A 391 16.10 -10.38 -10.83
N SER A 392 15.08 -11.23 -10.88
CA SER A 392 14.89 -12.31 -9.92
C SER A 392 15.85 -13.49 -10.07
N GLY A 393 16.72 -13.49 -11.09
CA GLY A 393 17.50 -14.67 -11.49
C GLY A 393 16.62 -15.77 -12.07
N ASP A 394 15.57 -15.39 -12.80
CA ASP A 394 14.55 -16.26 -13.40
C ASP A 394 13.75 -17.10 -12.37
N LEU A 395 13.70 -16.66 -11.10
CA LEU A 395 12.93 -17.28 -10.02
C LEU A 395 11.48 -16.76 -9.91
N TYR A 396 11.20 -15.58 -10.46
CA TYR A 396 9.84 -15.09 -10.62
C TYR A 396 9.23 -15.68 -11.89
N ASP A 397 8.18 -16.49 -11.73
CA ASP A 397 7.46 -17.15 -12.82
C ASP A 397 6.16 -16.39 -13.15
N PRO A 398 6.19 -15.32 -13.97
CA PRO A 398 5.07 -14.40 -14.12
C PRO A 398 3.79 -15.10 -14.60
N PRO A 399 2.59 -14.67 -14.19
CA PRO A 399 1.34 -15.26 -14.69
C PRO A 399 1.25 -15.22 -16.23
N HIS A 400 0.61 -16.23 -16.83
CA HIS A 400 0.50 -16.33 -18.29
C HIS A 400 -0.07 -15.06 -18.96
N LYS A 401 -0.98 -14.33 -18.29
CA LYS A 401 -1.54 -13.07 -18.81
C LYS A 401 -0.52 -11.94 -19.01
N PHE A 402 0.66 -12.06 -18.40
CA PHE A 402 1.76 -11.09 -18.47
C PHE A 402 2.96 -11.58 -19.30
N ARG A 403 2.92 -12.82 -19.82
CA ARG A 403 3.97 -13.35 -20.70
C ARG A 403 3.65 -12.98 -22.15
N ASN A 404 4.64 -12.42 -22.85
CA ASN A 404 4.56 -12.14 -24.28
C ASN A 404 5.76 -12.73 -25.06
N TRP A 405 6.34 -13.82 -24.55
CA TRP A 405 7.46 -14.57 -25.14
C TRP A 405 7.23 -16.07 -25.06
#